data_AF-A0A7W0L1C3-F1
#
_entry.id   AF-A0A7W0L1C3-F1
#
_cell.length_a   1.000
_cell.length_b   1.000
_cell.length_c   1.000
_cell.angle_alpha   90.00
_cell.angle_beta   90.00
_cell.angle_gamma   90.00
#
_symmetry.space_group_name_H-M   'P 1'
#
loop_
_entity.id
_entity.type
_entity.pdbx_description
1 polymer ?
#
loop_
_entity_poly.entity_id
_entity_poly.type
_entity_poly.pdbx_seq_one_letter_code
_entity_poly.pdbx_strand_id
1 'polypeptide(L)'
;MSEFDEPAGGDPPDDERPLDPEERAALRQDLVDVQVLKEVLEPKGLKGAVFYCPDCGEDHFLGWDLLAGNLQELLEAGESPVHEPAFEPNPSDYVSWDYARGFLDGYESFEQEEIGEIAARLVAKLIESGMSVDEVKGVLASVGLQVPDATEPPDPKRLNRDD
;
A
#
# COMPACT_ATOMS: atom_id res chain seq x y z
N MET A 1 -18.09 -8.28 -59.32
CA MET A 1 -18.20 -9.12 -58.11
C MET A 1 -17.61 -8.28 -57.00
N SER A 2 -18.44 -7.88 -56.04
CA SER A 2 -18.06 -7.00 -54.94
C SER A 2 -17.26 -7.79 -53.93
N GLU A 3 -16.00 -7.44 -53.72
CA GLU A 3 -15.24 -7.88 -52.56
C GLU A 3 -15.82 -7.13 -51.36
N PHE A 4 -16.51 -7.86 -50.49
CA PHE A 4 -16.95 -7.37 -49.19
C PHE A 4 -15.71 -7.34 -48.30
N ASP A 5 -15.23 -6.15 -47.99
CA ASP A 5 -14.27 -5.90 -46.92
C ASP A 5 -15.00 -6.19 -45.60
N GLU A 6 -14.67 -7.31 -44.96
CA GLU A 6 -15.14 -7.62 -43.61
C GLU A 6 -14.45 -6.64 -42.66
N PRO A 7 -15.19 -5.83 -41.85
CA PRO A 7 -14.54 -4.97 -40.89
C PRO A 7 -13.88 -5.87 -39.84
N ALA A 8 -12.54 -5.83 -39.81
CA ALA A 8 -11.77 -6.43 -38.74
C ALA A 8 -12.28 -5.84 -37.42
N GLY A 9 -12.94 -6.68 -36.61
CA GLY A 9 -13.24 -6.37 -35.22
C GLY A 9 -11.92 -6.27 -34.47
N GLY A 10 -11.32 -5.07 -34.48
CA GLY A 10 -10.20 -4.75 -33.63
C GLY A 10 -10.69 -4.80 -32.19
N ASP A 11 -9.95 -5.54 -31.36
CA ASP A 11 -10.12 -5.44 -29.91
C ASP A 11 -9.96 -3.96 -29.55
N PRO A 12 -10.87 -3.35 -28.75
CA PRO A 12 -10.72 -1.97 -28.33
C PRO A 12 -9.35 -1.77 -27.66
N PRO A 13 -8.74 -0.57 -27.81
CA PRO A 13 -7.50 -0.25 -27.11
C PRO A 13 -7.67 -0.50 -25.60
N ASP A 14 -6.58 -0.85 -24.91
CA ASP A 14 -6.63 -1.32 -23.52
C ASP A 14 -7.33 -0.31 -22.58
N ASP A 15 -7.16 1.00 -22.85
CA ASP A 15 -7.80 2.10 -22.11
C ASP A 15 -9.33 2.19 -22.28
N GLU A 16 -9.91 1.49 -23.26
CA GLU A 16 -11.36 1.50 -23.53
C GLU A 16 -12.07 0.24 -22.99
N ARG A 17 -11.33 -0.72 -22.41
CA ARG A 17 -11.92 -1.96 -21.89
C ARG A 17 -12.32 -1.79 -20.41
N PRO A 18 -13.50 -2.29 -20.01
CA PRO A 18 -13.87 -2.30 -18.60
C PRO A 18 -12.85 -3.09 -17.78
N LEU A 19 -12.43 -2.51 -16.66
CA LEU A 19 -11.53 -3.16 -15.70
C LEU A 19 -12.07 -4.54 -15.28
N ASP A 20 -11.23 -5.55 -15.39
CA ASP A 20 -11.55 -6.89 -14.95
C ASP A 20 -11.53 -7.01 -13.41
N PRO A 21 -12.04 -8.12 -12.83
CA PRO A 21 -12.09 -8.28 -11.38
C PRO A 21 -10.72 -8.25 -10.68
N GLU A 22 -9.65 -8.71 -11.34
CA GLU A 22 -8.29 -8.75 -10.80
C GLU A 22 -7.67 -7.36 -10.81
N GLU A 23 -7.79 -6.63 -11.93
CA GLU A 23 -7.37 -5.23 -12.04
C GLU A 23 -8.07 -4.35 -11.00
N ARG A 24 -9.40 -4.53 -10.84
CA ARG A 24 -10.16 -3.82 -9.80
C ARG A 24 -9.71 -4.18 -8.38
N ALA A 25 -9.24 -5.41 -8.15
CA ALA A 25 -8.71 -5.80 -6.85
C ALA A 25 -7.35 -5.17 -6.60
N ALA A 26 -6.47 -5.16 -7.61
CA ALA A 26 -5.16 -4.53 -7.55
C ALA A 26 -5.28 -3.02 -7.29
N LEU A 27 -6.14 -2.30 -8.03
CA LEU A 27 -6.35 -0.87 -7.83
C LEU A 27 -6.92 -0.52 -6.44
N ARG A 28 -7.79 -1.38 -5.88
CA ARG A 28 -8.25 -1.21 -4.50
C ARG A 28 -7.12 -1.38 -3.49
N GLN A 29 -6.21 -2.33 -3.74
CA GLN A 29 -5.04 -2.50 -2.90
C GLN A 29 -4.12 -1.29 -3.00
N ASP A 30 -3.83 -0.81 -4.21
CA ASP A 30 -3.02 0.39 -4.40
C ASP A 30 -3.64 1.62 -3.71
N LEU A 31 -4.97 1.75 -3.71
CA LEU A 31 -5.66 2.82 -2.99
C LEU A 31 -5.44 2.73 -1.46
N VAL A 32 -5.42 1.52 -0.89
CA VAL A 32 -5.09 1.29 0.52
C VAL A 32 -3.62 1.63 0.78
N ASP A 33 -2.73 1.15 -0.08
CA ASP A 33 -1.29 1.38 0.03
C ASP A 33 -0.95 2.87 0.01
N VAL A 34 -1.58 3.65 -0.88
CA VAL A 34 -1.40 5.11 -0.95
C VAL A 34 -1.83 5.81 0.35
N GLN A 35 -2.89 5.33 1.01
CA GLN A 35 -3.33 5.89 2.29
C GLN A 35 -2.30 5.62 3.39
N VAL A 36 -1.79 4.39 3.49
CA VAL A 36 -0.74 4.04 4.47
C VAL A 36 0.55 4.81 4.17
N LEU A 37 0.96 4.86 2.91
CA LEU A 37 2.13 5.61 2.45
C LEU A 37 2.04 7.08 2.83
N LYS A 38 0.86 7.71 2.65
CA LYS A 38 0.63 9.07 3.11
C LYS A 38 0.89 9.19 4.61
N GLU A 39 0.26 8.35 5.42
CA GLU A 39 0.37 8.40 6.88
C GLU A 39 1.82 8.29 7.37
N VAL A 40 2.63 7.44 6.72
CA VAL A 40 3.99 7.14 7.18
C VAL A 40 5.07 8.02 6.53
N LEU A 41 4.87 8.49 5.29
CA LEU A 41 5.87 9.26 4.54
C LEU A 41 5.61 10.77 4.54
N GLU A 42 4.35 11.23 4.61
CA GLU A 42 4.03 12.66 4.64
C GLU A 42 4.68 13.38 5.84
N PRO A 43 4.69 12.82 7.08
CA PRO A 43 5.39 13.43 8.21
C PRO A 43 6.91 13.52 8.03
N LYS A 44 7.50 12.75 7.10
CA LYS A 44 8.93 12.76 6.76
C LYS A 44 9.26 13.79 5.66
N GLY A 45 8.26 14.51 5.17
CA GLY A 45 8.40 15.55 4.14
C GLY A 45 8.18 15.06 2.70
N LEU A 46 7.83 13.78 2.51
CA LEU A 46 7.51 13.23 1.20
C LEU A 46 6.02 13.43 0.88
N LYS A 47 5.73 14.23 -0.12
CA LYS A 47 4.39 14.70 -0.48
C LYS A 47 3.64 13.76 -1.42
N GLY A 48 4.33 12.84 -2.08
CA GLY A 48 3.75 12.05 -3.14
C GLY A 48 4.73 11.13 -3.87
N ALA A 49 4.24 10.62 -5.01
CA ALA A 49 5.03 9.78 -5.91
C ALA A 49 5.27 10.47 -7.27
N VAL A 50 6.35 10.06 -7.94
CA VAL A 50 6.67 10.46 -9.32
C VAL A 50 6.52 9.28 -10.27
N PHE A 51 5.90 9.53 -11.42
CA PHE A 51 5.66 8.56 -12.48
C PHE A 51 6.17 9.13 -13.81
N TYR A 52 6.97 8.37 -14.54
CA TYR A 52 7.37 8.76 -15.89
C TYR A 52 6.24 8.41 -16.88
N CYS A 53 5.76 9.40 -17.64
CA CYS A 53 4.78 9.18 -18.70
C CYS A 53 5.48 9.09 -20.06
N PRO A 54 5.45 7.93 -20.75
CA PRO A 54 6.09 7.78 -22.06
C PRO A 54 5.45 8.65 -23.15
N ASP A 55 4.14 8.90 -23.06
CA ASP A 55 3.39 9.68 -24.05
C ASP A 55 3.71 11.19 -23.97
N CYS A 56 3.85 11.70 -22.75
CA CYS A 56 4.26 13.09 -22.51
C CYS A 56 5.78 13.28 -22.60
N GLY A 57 6.55 12.23 -22.31
CA GLY A 57 8.01 12.28 -22.22
C GLY A 57 8.53 13.03 -20.98
N GLU A 58 7.71 13.15 -19.94
CA GLU A 58 7.97 13.94 -18.73
C GLU A 58 7.55 13.19 -17.45
N ASP A 59 8.10 13.63 -16.32
CA ASP A 59 7.78 13.11 -14.98
C ASP A 59 6.52 13.78 -14.40
N HIS A 60 5.57 12.97 -13.97
CA HIS A 60 4.33 13.39 -13.33
C HIS A 60 4.46 13.25 -11.82
N PHE A 61 4.40 14.38 -11.11
CA PHE A 61 4.48 14.45 -9.66
C PHE A 61 3.08 14.49 -9.05
N LEU A 62 2.67 13.38 -8.43
CA LEU A 62 1.34 13.21 -7.85
C LEU A 62 1.43 13.23 -6.34
N GLY A 63 0.82 14.25 -5.72
CA GLY A 63 0.65 14.26 -4.26
C GLY A 63 -0.23 13.10 -3.80
N TRP A 64 -0.07 12.63 -2.55
CA TRP A 64 -0.80 11.45 -2.06
C TRP A 64 -2.31 11.54 -2.24
N ASP A 65 -2.91 12.70 -1.95
CA ASP A 65 -4.36 12.91 -2.12
C ASP A 65 -4.80 12.88 -3.59
N LEU A 66 -3.97 13.44 -4.48
CA LEU A 66 -4.24 13.44 -5.92
C LEU A 66 -4.13 12.00 -6.47
N LEU A 67 -3.10 11.26 -6.07
CA LEU A 67 -2.93 9.87 -6.46
C LEU A 67 -4.11 9.00 -5.98
N ALA A 68 -4.54 9.16 -4.73
CA ALA A 68 -5.72 8.46 -4.20
C ALA A 68 -7.01 8.82 -4.98
N GLY A 69 -7.20 10.10 -5.31
CA GLY A 69 -8.30 10.55 -6.15
C GLY A 69 -8.28 9.91 -7.54
N ASN A 70 -7.13 9.88 -8.19
CA ASN A 70 -6.97 9.26 -9.51
C ASN A 70 -7.29 7.77 -9.49
N LEU A 71 -6.84 7.03 -8.47
CA LEU A 71 -7.14 5.60 -8.32
C LEU A 71 -8.64 5.36 -8.07
N GLN A 72 -9.27 6.22 -7.28
CA GLN A 72 -10.72 6.15 -7.02
C GLN A 72 -11.53 6.41 -8.29
N GLU A 73 -11.17 7.44 -9.06
CA GLU A 73 -11.82 7.76 -10.33
C GLU A 73 -11.63 6.63 -11.35
N LEU A 74 -10.43 6.06 -11.45
CA LEU A 74 -10.18 4.89 -12.30
C LEU A 74 -11.03 3.68 -11.88
N LEU A 75 -11.21 3.43 -10.59
CA LEU A 75 -12.07 2.34 -10.08
C LEU A 75 -13.56 2.53 -10.39
N GLU A 76 -14.03 3.79 -10.39
CA GLU A 76 -15.44 4.14 -10.58
C GLU A 76 -15.81 4.31 -12.05
N ALA A 77 -15.03 5.09 -12.79
CA ALA A 77 -15.29 5.48 -14.17
C ALA A 77 -14.56 4.60 -15.20
N GLY A 78 -13.51 3.87 -14.79
CA GLY A 78 -12.66 3.11 -15.71
C GLY A 78 -11.70 3.97 -16.52
N GLU A 79 -11.69 5.29 -16.29
CA GLU A 79 -10.83 6.24 -17.00
C GLU A 79 -9.86 6.89 -16.01
N SER A 80 -8.58 6.97 -16.39
CA SER A 80 -7.59 7.72 -15.62
C SER A 80 -7.82 9.21 -15.85
N PRO A 81 -7.90 10.05 -14.80
CA PRO A 81 -8.16 11.46 -14.99
C PRO A 81 -7.00 12.13 -15.73
N VAL A 82 -7.33 12.92 -16.76
CA VAL A 82 -6.38 13.85 -17.36
C VAL A 82 -6.07 14.92 -16.30
N HIS A 83 -4.91 14.79 -15.65
CA HIS A 83 -4.45 15.77 -14.67
C HIS A 83 -3.37 16.65 -15.30
N GLU A 84 -3.48 17.95 -15.02
CA GLU A 84 -2.40 18.87 -15.34
C GLU A 84 -1.22 18.63 -14.37
N PRO A 85 0.04 18.76 -14.83
CA PRO A 85 1.20 18.63 -13.96
C PRO A 85 1.13 19.59 -12.77
N ALA A 86 1.69 19.17 -11.64
CA ALA A 86 1.92 20.09 -10.53
C ALA A 86 2.71 21.31 -11.04
N PHE A 87 2.34 22.52 -10.60
CA PHE A 87 3.08 23.73 -10.96
C PHE A 87 4.38 23.79 -10.16
N GLU A 88 5.53 23.70 -10.85
CA GLU A 88 6.89 23.77 -10.28
C GLU A 88 7.09 22.83 -9.05
N PRO A 89 6.91 21.50 -9.21
CA PRO A 89 7.13 20.57 -8.11
C PRO A 89 8.61 20.55 -7.75
N ASN A 90 8.92 20.48 -6.46
CA ASN A 90 10.27 20.20 -6.00
C ASN A 90 10.50 18.67 -6.06
N PRO A 91 11.37 18.14 -6.95
CA PRO A 91 11.51 16.70 -7.13
C PRO A 91 11.97 15.96 -5.86
N SER A 92 12.64 16.64 -4.92
CA SER A 92 13.06 16.02 -3.66
C SER A 92 11.92 15.70 -2.70
N ASP A 93 10.72 16.25 -2.96
CA ASP A 93 9.55 16.02 -2.12
C ASP A 93 8.76 14.77 -2.57
N TYR A 94 9.22 14.08 -3.61
CA TYR A 94 8.54 12.93 -4.21
C TYR A 94 9.48 11.75 -4.35
N VAL A 95 8.93 10.54 -4.34
CA VAL A 95 9.67 9.28 -4.53
C VAL A 95 9.09 8.49 -5.69
N SER A 96 9.86 7.57 -6.29
CA SER A 96 9.27 6.67 -7.28
C SER A 96 8.24 5.75 -6.63
N TRP A 97 7.27 5.30 -7.42
CA TRP A 97 6.28 4.32 -6.96
C TRP A 97 6.95 3.02 -6.47
N ASP A 98 7.96 2.54 -7.18
CA ASP A 98 8.72 1.35 -6.79
C ASP A 98 9.39 1.52 -5.42
N TYR A 99 9.96 2.71 -5.14
CA TYR A 99 10.52 2.99 -3.83
C TYR A 99 9.44 2.98 -2.76
N ALA A 100 8.30 3.62 -3.01
CA ALA A 100 7.20 3.69 -2.06
C ALA A 100 6.67 2.28 -1.72
N ARG A 101 6.44 1.43 -2.72
CA ARG A 101 6.04 0.03 -2.53
C ARG A 101 7.06 -0.78 -1.73
N GLY A 102 8.35 -0.61 -2.03
CA GLY A 102 9.43 -1.28 -1.28
C GLY A 102 9.54 -0.78 0.18
N PHE A 103 9.30 0.51 0.41
CA PHE A 103 9.21 1.05 1.77
C PHE A 103 8.02 0.45 2.52
N LEU A 104 6.85 0.37 1.88
CA LEU A 104 5.63 -0.16 2.49
C LEU A 104 5.81 -1.63 2.90
N ASP A 105 6.34 -2.47 2.02
CA ASP A 105 6.65 -3.87 2.32
C ASP A 105 7.57 -4.02 3.55
N GLY A 106 8.62 -3.20 3.61
CA GLY A 106 9.52 -3.16 4.76
C GLY A 106 8.86 -2.62 6.03
N TYR A 107 8.01 -1.60 5.91
CA TYR A 107 7.26 -1.00 7.02
C TYR A 107 6.27 -2.00 7.63
N GLU A 108 5.49 -2.68 6.80
CA GLU A 108 4.52 -3.69 7.22
C GLU A 108 5.21 -4.91 7.84
N SER A 109 6.33 -5.36 7.24
CA SER A 109 7.14 -6.43 7.81
C SER A 109 7.70 -6.05 9.19
N PHE A 110 8.21 -4.82 9.31
CA PHE A 110 8.74 -4.31 10.57
C PHE A 110 7.65 -4.14 11.64
N GLU A 111 6.49 -3.57 11.30
CA GLU A 111 5.37 -3.46 12.24
C GLU A 111 4.91 -4.84 12.73
N GLN A 112 4.79 -5.81 11.83
CA GLN A 112 4.37 -7.17 12.20
C GLN A 112 5.40 -7.85 13.12
N GLU A 113 6.70 -7.73 12.81
CA GLU A 113 7.78 -8.32 13.61
C GLU A 113 7.92 -7.63 14.98
N GLU A 114 8.04 -6.29 15.03
CA GLU A 114 8.34 -5.56 16.28
C GLU A 114 7.14 -5.49 17.22
N ILE A 115 5.94 -5.13 16.71
CA ILE A 115 4.73 -5.05 17.54
C ILE A 115 4.33 -6.46 17.98
N GLY A 116 4.46 -7.46 17.10
CA GLY A 116 4.20 -8.85 17.44
C GLY A 116 5.11 -9.37 18.55
N GLU A 117 6.41 -9.09 18.48
CA GLU A 117 7.35 -9.48 19.53
C GLU A 117 7.09 -8.78 20.86
N ILE A 118 6.83 -7.46 20.85
CA ILE A 118 6.53 -6.70 22.05
C ILE A 118 5.22 -7.20 22.67
N ALA A 119 4.19 -7.43 21.86
CA ALA A 119 2.91 -7.97 22.30
C ALA A 119 3.08 -9.37 22.91
N ALA A 120 3.84 -10.26 22.26
CA ALA A 120 4.13 -11.59 22.79
C ALA A 120 4.87 -11.54 24.14
N ARG A 121 5.88 -10.67 24.27
CA ARG A 121 6.61 -10.47 25.55
C ARG A 121 5.69 -9.91 26.64
N LEU A 122 4.79 -8.99 26.29
CA LEU A 122 3.81 -8.45 27.22
C LEU A 122 2.82 -9.53 27.67
N VAL A 123 2.27 -10.33 26.75
CA VAL A 123 1.40 -11.47 27.05
C VAL A 123 2.07 -12.44 28.01
N ALA A 124 3.32 -12.83 27.74
CA ALA A 124 4.07 -13.75 28.60
C ALA A 124 4.22 -13.21 30.03
N LYS A 125 4.63 -11.95 30.18
CA LYS A 125 4.76 -11.29 31.50
C LYS A 125 3.44 -11.19 32.25
N LEU A 126 2.35 -10.93 31.53
CA LEU A 126 1.02 -10.83 32.11
C LEU A 126 0.52 -12.20 32.61
N ILE A 127 0.76 -13.28 31.87
CA ILE A 127 0.44 -14.64 32.31
C ILE A 127 1.31 -15.04 33.52
N GLU A 128 2.62 -14.76 33.49
CA GLU A 128 3.51 -14.99 34.64
C GLU A 128 3.06 -14.25 35.90
N SER A 129 2.42 -13.09 35.75
CA SER A 129 1.85 -12.32 36.87
C SER A 129 0.56 -12.92 37.45
N GLY A 130 0.05 -14.01 36.86
CA GLY A 130 -1.11 -14.77 37.34
C GLY A 130 -2.43 -14.48 36.63
N MET A 131 -2.42 -13.69 35.54
CA MET A 131 -3.62 -13.50 34.72
C MET A 131 -3.87 -14.72 33.83
N SER A 132 -5.15 -15.03 33.64
CA SER A 132 -5.59 -16.02 32.67
C SER A 132 -5.48 -15.50 31.23
N VAL A 133 -5.39 -16.42 30.27
CA VAL A 133 -5.30 -16.09 28.84
C VAL A 133 -6.50 -15.26 28.37
N ASP A 134 -7.70 -15.53 28.91
CA ASP A 134 -8.91 -14.78 28.54
C ASP A 134 -8.88 -13.35 29.07
N GLU A 135 -8.32 -13.11 30.26
CA GLU A 135 -8.11 -11.76 30.81
C GLU A 135 -7.09 -10.99 29.96
N VAL A 136 -5.98 -11.63 29.56
CA VAL A 136 -4.96 -11.00 28.70
C VAL A 136 -5.54 -10.62 27.33
N LYS A 137 -6.34 -11.51 26.72
CA LYS A 137 -7.04 -11.22 25.47
C LYS A 137 -7.98 -10.02 25.62
N GLY A 138 -8.70 -9.92 26.73
CA GLY A 138 -9.57 -8.78 27.02
C GLY A 138 -8.80 -7.47 27.14
N VAL A 139 -7.64 -7.48 27.83
CA VAL A 139 -6.77 -6.30 27.98
C VAL A 139 -6.21 -5.84 26.64
N LEU A 140 -5.68 -6.75 25.82
CA LEU A 140 -5.11 -6.40 24.51
C LEU A 140 -6.18 -5.87 23.55
N ALA A 141 -7.36 -6.50 23.52
CA ALA A 141 -8.48 -6.02 22.71
C ALA A 141 -8.91 -4.59 23.10
N SER A 142 -8.85 -4.25 24.39
CA SER A 142 -9.21 -2.91 24.89
C SER A 142 -8.28 -1.78 24.43
N VAL A 143 -7.05 -2.12 24.00
CA VAL A 143 -6.06 -1.18 23.46
C VAL A 143 -5.82 -1.37 21.96
N GLY A 144 -6.63 -2.20 21.29
CA GLY A 144 -6.55 -2.42 19.84
C GLY A 144 -5.41 -3.34 19.39
N LEU A 145 -4.76 -4.06 20.29
CA LEU A 145 -3.70 -5.01 19.96
C LEU A 145 -4.28 -6.42 19.69
N GLN A 146 -3.86 -7.04 18.59
CA GLN A 146 -4.14 -8.44 18.30
C GLN A 146 -3.06 -9.32 18.98
N VAL A 147 -3.46 -10.43 19.59
CA VAL A 147 -2.50 -11.44 20.07
C VAL A 147 -1.92 -12.13 18.82
N PRO A 148 -0.59 -12.17 18.62
CA PRO A 148 -0.01 -12.96 17.54
C PRO A 148 -0.46 -14.41 17.70
N ASP A 149 -0.90 -15.05 16.61
CA ASP A 149 -1.24 -16.47 16.64
C ASP A 149 0.02 -17.24 17.08
N ALA A 150 -0.05 -17.88 18.25
CA ALA A 150 1.10 -18.44 18.96
C ALA A 150 1.65 -19.73 18.31
N THR A 151 1.53 -19.87 16.98
CA THR A 151 1.92 -21.08 16.26
C THR A 151 3.42 -21.14 15.97
N GLU A 152 4.15 -20.04 16.11
CA GLU A 152 5.60 -20.04 15.95
C GLU A 152 6.31 -19.34 17.12
N PRO A 153 7.12 -20.07 17.91
CA PRO A 153 7.91 -19.44 18.97
C PRO A 153 8.95 -18.48 18.35
N PRO A 154 9.24 -17.34 19.01
CA PRO A 154 10.20 -16.37 18.49
C PRO A 154 11.59 -17.01 18.32
N ASP A 155 12.26 -16.70 17.21
CA ASP A 155 13.60 -17.24 16.92
C ASP A 155 14.60 -16.81 18.01
N PRO A 156 15.13 -17.75 18.81
CA PRO A 156 16.02 -17.44 19.92
C PRO A 156 17.32 -16.77 19.50
N LYS A 157 17.68 -16.78 18.20
CA LYS A 157 18.89 -16.12 17.69
C LYS A 157 18.71 -14.63 17.41
N ARG A 158 17.48 -14.11 17.34
CA ARG A 158 17.23 -12.69 17.06
C ARG A 158 17.39 -11.78 18.28
N LEU A 159 17.34 -12.34 19.49
CA LEU A 159 17.49 -11.63 20.77
C LEU A 159 18.93 -11.15 21.08
N ASN A 160 19.94 -11.60 20.33
CA ASN A 160 21.35 -11.32 20.62
C ASN A 160 22.02 -10.40 19.57
N ARG A 161 21.27 -9.57 18.84
CA ARG A 161 21.84 -8.60 17.89
C ARG A 161 22.18 -7.26 18.57
N ASP A 162 23.01 -7.35 19.60
CA ASP A 162 23.86 -6.25 20.03
C ASP A 162 25.22 -6.44 19.33
N ASP A 163 25.37 -5.90 18.12
CA ASP A 163 26.67 -5.65 17.44
C ASP A 163 26.56 -4.41 16.55
#